data_AF-A0A962DWL0-F1
#
_entry.id   AF-A0A962DWL0-F1
#
_cell.length_a   1.000
_cell.length_b   1.000
_cell.length_c   1.000
_cell.angle_alpha   90.00
_cell.angle_beta   90.00
_cell.angle_gamma   90.00
#
_symmetry.space_group_name_H-M   'P 1'
#
loop_
_entity.id
_entity.type
_entity.pdbx_description
1 polymer ?
#
loop_
_entity_poly.entity_id
_entity_poly.type
_entity_poly.pdbx_seq_one_letter_code
_entity_poly.pdbx_strand_id
1 'polypeptide(L)' 'MDGRNHHTHLNARIGRCNASGSFDILAQAPEPMAAAPYVISHVPPDWATVTSPGAGQSDGLLVVGAS' A
#
# COMPACT_ATOMS: atom_id res chain seq x y z
N MET A 1 -6.27 12.35 14.46
CA MET A 1 -7.14 13.13 13.56
C MET A 1 -6.36 14.35 13.13
N ASP A 2 -6.27 14.63 11.83
CA ASP A 2 -5.65 15.84 11.33
C ASP A 2 -6.66 17.00 11.44
N GLY A 3 -6.28 18.06 12.16
CA GLY A 3 -7.11 19.25 12.35
C GLY A 3 -7.28 20.11 11.10
N ARG A 4 -6.51 19.85 10.02
CA ARG A 4 -6.56 20.62 8.77
C ARG A 4 -7.59 20.10 7.77
N ASN A 5 -7.89 18.81 7.80
CA ASN A 5 -8.80 18.18 6.83
C ASN A 5 -9.81 17.21 7.47
N HIS A 6 -9.83 17.11 8.81
CA HIS A 6 -10.69 16.21 9.59
C HIS A 6 -10.58 14.72 9.22
N HIS A 7 -9.54 14.34 8.48
CA HIS A 7 -9.27 12.96 8.12
C HIS A 7 -8.27 12.33 9.11
N THR A 8 -8.16 11.01 9.07
CA THR A 8 -7.33 10.23 10.00
C THR A 8 -6.14 9.64 9.26
N HIS A 9 -5.01 9.49 9.97
CA HIS A 9 -3.86 8.76 9.45
C HIS A 9 -4.13 7.26 9.55
N LEU A 10 -3.91 6.50 8.48
CA LEU A 10 -4.27 5.09 8.41
C LEU A 10 -3.06 4.19 8.14
N ASN A 11 -3.06 3.01 8.77
CA ASN A 11 -2.06 1.97 8.53
C ASN A 11 -2.48 1.12 7.32
N ALA A 12 -2.13 1.56 6.12
CA ALA A 12 -2.52 0.89 4.88
C ALA A 12 -1.82 -0.47 4.72
N ARG A 13 -2.57 -1.47 4.23
CA ARG A 13 -2.08 -2.84 3.95
C ARG A 13 -2.68 -3.37 2.66
N ILE A 14 -1.91 -4.16 1.92
CA ILE A 14 -2.37 -4.93 0.77
C ILE A 14 -2.47 -6.39 1.20
N GLY A 15 -3.67 -6.95 1.15
CA GLY A 15 -3.94 -8.34 1.49
C GLY A 15 -4.31 -9.17 0.27
N ARG A 16 -3.93 -10.44 0.25
CA ARG A 16 -4.41 -11.44 -0.71
C ARG A 16 -5.28 -12.46 0.01
N CYS A 17 -6.48 -12.72 -0.51
CA CYS A 17 -7.35 -13.76 0.03
C CYS A 17 -6.71 -15.15 -0.22
N ASN A 18 -6.71 -16.00 0.80
CA ASN A 18 -6.18 -17.36 0.74
C ASN A 18 -7.31 -18.41 0.73
N ALA A 19 -6.95 -19.68 0.51
CA ALA A 19 -7.92 -20.77 0.36
C ALA A 19 -8.78 -21.03 1.61
N SER A 20 -8.35 -20.55 2.79
CA SER A 20 -9.12 -20.63 4.03
C SER A 20 -10.03 -19.41 4.26
N GLY A 21 -10.15 -18.51 3.29
CA GLY A 21 -10.97 -17.30 3.40
C GLY A 21 -10.38 -16.22 4.32
N SER A 22 -9.08 -16.29 4.60
CA SER A 22 -8.33 -15.28 5.36
C SER A 22 -7.49 -14.41 4.43
N PHE A 23 -6.90 -13.33 4.94
CA PHE A 23 -5.99 -12.48 4.18
C PHE A 23 -4.53 -12.68 4.62
N ASP A 24 -3.67 -13.02 3.68
CA ASP A 24 -2.22 -12.90 3.84
C ASP A 24 -1.82 -11.45 3.56
N ILE A 25 -1.09 -10.80 4.46
CA ILE A 25 -0.60 -9.43 4.22
C ILE A 25 0.63 -9.50 3.32
N LEU A 26 0.47 -9.01 2.10
CA LEU A 26 1.54 -8.94 1.09
C LEU A 26 2.34 -7.66 1.20
N ALA A 27 1.71 -6.57 1.62
CA ALA A 27 2.40 -5.31 1.82
C ALA A 27 1.81 -4.47 2.95
N GLN A 28 2.64 -3.63 3.55
CA GLN A 28 2.20 -2.60 4.50
C GLN A 28 2.94 -1.29 4.26
N ALA A 29 2.23 -0.19 4.52
CA ALA A 29 2.88 1.12 4.63
C ALA A 29 3.87 1.09 5.80
N PRO A 30 5.07 1.68 5.66
CA PRO A 30 6.07 1.70 6.73
C PRO A 30 5.62 2.54 7.93
N GLU A 31 4.67 3.47 7.73
CA GLU A 31 4.13 4.35 8.75
C GLU A 31 2.66 4.74 8.45
N PRO A 32 1.91 5.27 9.45
CA PRO A 32 0.55 5.76 9.23
C PRO A 32 0.49 6.85 8.16
N MET A 33 -0.26 6.62 7.10
CA MET A 33 -0.33 7.53 5.95
C MET A 33 -1.34 8.65 6.21
N ALA A 34 -0.92 9.91 6.01
CA ALA A 34 -1.80 11.07 6.04
C ALA A 34 -2.79 11.04 4.86
N ALA A 35 -4.03 11.47 5.10
CA ALA A 35 -5.03 11.54 4.03
C ALA A 35 -4.83 12.78 3.16
N ALA A 36 -4.93 12.62 1.84
CA ALA A 36 -4.95 13.69 0.85
C ALA A 36 -6.23 13.61 0.01
N PRO A 37 -7.42 13.98 0.56
CA PRO A 37 -8.71 13.68 -0.07
C PRO A 37 -8.98 14.43 -1.37
N TYR A 38 -8.22 15.49 -1.64
CA TYR A 38 -8.35 16.30 -2.85
C TYR A 38 -7.16 16.11 -3.81
N VAL A 39 -6.42 15.01 -3.67
CA VAL A 39 -5.35 14.67 -4.62
C VAL A 39 -5.95 14.36 -6.00
N ILE A 40 -5.42 15.00 -7.05
CA ILE A 40 -5.93 14.87 -8.42
C ILE A 40 -5.14 13.82 -9.21
N SER A 41 -3.86 13.65 -8.89
CA SER A 41 -2.98 12.68 -9.54
C SER A 41 -1.99 12.11 -8.53
N HIS A 42 -1.64 10.84 -8.72
CA HIS A 42 -0.66 10.13 -7.91
C HIS A 42 0.61 9.91 -8.72
N VAL A 43 1.76 10.09 -8.08
CA VAL A 43 3.02 9.56 -8.60
C VAL A 43 3.06 8.08 -8.22
N PRO A 44 3.06 7.15 -9.18
CA PRO A 44 3.18 5.74 -8.86
C PRO A 44 4.54 5.48 -8.19
N PRO A 45 4.59 4.68 -7.11
CA PRO A 45 5.86 4.30 -6.52
C PRO A 45 6.67 3.42 -7.50
N ASP A 46 8.00 3.42 -7.38
CA ASP A 46 8.89 2.75 -8.33
C ASP A 46 8.52 1.30 -8.59
N TRP A 47 8.14 0.55 -7.55
CA TRP A 47 7.72 -0.86 -7.67
C TRP A 47 6.43 -1.05 -8.48
N ALA A 48 5.56 -0.04 -8.57
CA ALA A 48 4.34 -0.07 -9.37
C ALA A 48 4.58 0.27 -10.85
N THR A 49 5.76 0.81 -11.19
CA THR A 49 6.17 1.06 -12.59
C THR A 49 6.82 -0.16 -13.24
N VAL A 50 7.17 -1.19 -12.45
CA VAL A 50 7.73 -2.44 -12.94
C VAL A 50 6.61 -3.32 -13.52
N THR A 51 6.23 -3.07 -14.78
CA THR A 51 5.46 -4.04 -15.57
C THR A 51 6.39 -5.14 -16.08
N SER A 52 6.81 -6.05 -15.19
CA SER A 52 7.55 -7.24 -15.63
C SER A 52 6.55 -8.40 -15.80
N PRO A 53 6.21 -8.81 -17.04
CA PRO A 53 5.50 -10.06 -17.26
C PRO A 53 6.48 -11.21 -16.95
N GLY A 54 6.49 -11.71 -15.72
CA GLY A 54 7.26 -12.90 -15.34
C GLY A 54 8.07 -12.84 -14.05
N ALA A 55 7.93 -11.82 -13.21
CA ALA A 55 8.61 -11.81 -11.91
C ALA A 55 7.89 -12.73 -10.91
N GLY A 56 8.20 -14.02 -10.96
CA GLY A 56 8.06 -14.87 -9.78
C GLY A 56 9.10 -14.46 -8.74
N GLN A 57 8.66 -14.17 -7.50
CA GLN A 57 9.44 -14.30 -6.26
C GLN A 57 8.49 -14.00 -5.09
N SER A 58 8.09 -15.02 -4.33
CA SER A 58 8.78 -15.57 -3.15
C SER A 58 8.38 -14.83 -1.87
N ASP A 59 7.46 -15.44 -1.13
CA ASP A 59 7.40 -15.56 0.33
C ASP A 59 7.90 -14.41 1.23
N GLY A 60 7.73 -13.16 0.82
CA GLY A 60 8.25 -12.00 1.54
C GLY A 60 7.36 -10.79 1.41
N LEU A 61 6.98 -10.21 2.54
CA LEU A 61 6.23 -8.96 2.66
C LEU A 61 6.93 -7.84 1.87
N LEU A 62 6.25 -7.29 0.87
CA LEU A 62 6.64 -6.09 0.13
C LEU A 62 6.40 -4.86 1.01
N VAL A 63 7.43 -4.14 1.41
CA VAL A 63 7.26 -2.85 2.12
C VAL A 63 6.93 -1.76 1.09
N VAL A 64 5.76 -1.13 1.19
CA VAL A 64 5.30 -0.09 0.25
C VAL A 64 5.44 1.27 0.91
N GLY A 65 6.57 1.94 0.69
CA GLY A 65 6.80 3.33 1.09
C GLY A 65 6.60 4.31 -0.06
N ALA A 66 6.04 5.48 0.22
CA ALA A 66 6.13 6.64 -0.67
C ALA A 66 7.49 7.33 -0.40
N SER A 67 8.25 7.62 -1.46
CA SER A 67 9.47 8.44 -1.40
C SER A 67 9.14 9.93 -1.56
#